data_AF-A8JYG9-F1
#
_entry.id   AF-A8JYG9-F1
#
_cell.length_a   1.000
_cell.length_b   1.000
_cell.length_c   1.000
_cell.angle_alpha   90.00
_cell.angle_beta   90.00
_cell.angle_gamma   90.00
#
_symmetry.space_group_name_H-M   'P 1'
#
loop_
_entity.id
_entity.type
_entity.pdbx_description
1 polymer ?
#
loop_
_entity_poly.entity_id
_entity_poly.type
_entity_poly.pdbx_seq_one_letter_code
_entity_poly.pdbx_strand_id
1 'polypeptide(L)'
;MGITTIFNNGVLGLTAQNRALGTISNNIANASTSGFKASETQFSDFVLSDRTGNKDPGNGVRAFERLDHSGGTVTRTDITTNAAINGNGFFIVQDLAAQAGTTATTAQTSDDSVFLTRSGDFSPDKEGRLVNGAGKALMGFKLDPASGTGSFGSLSSMTPVSLSGLQDYREASTQASLNLNLPYDQAPVAGEITTANTTGVVLNMVDKNGADGAMALRFLKTGQAEDGTSTWQVFNAGVVGADGKPVGNGNVNDPTTWKSLGTLNFARNGTLTGGPTGSPVTLTLNPGGDFSQTTLD
;
A
#
# COMPACT_ATOMS: atom_id res chain seq x y z
N MET A 1 -8.20 -68.02 -22.34
CA MET A 1 -7.07 -67.11 -22.60
C MET A 1 -6.57 -67.30 -24.02
N GLY A 2 -7.05 -66.49 -24.99
CA GLY A 2 -6.57 -66.54 -26.37
C GLY A 2 -5.24 -65.79 -26.54
N ILE A 3 -4.41 -66.20 -27.49
CA ILE A 3 -3.11 -65.55 -27.78
C ILE A 3 -3.25 -64.04 -28.03
N THR A 4 -4.39 -63.61 -28.61
CA THR A 4 -4.74 -62.20 -28.84
C THR A 4 -4.84 -61.38 -27.55
N THR A 5 -5.35 -61.96 -26.46
CA THR A 5 -5.44 -61.28 -25.15
C THR A 5 -4.05 -61.02 -24.55
N ILE A 6 -3.13 -61.99 -24.71
CA ILE A 6 -1.74 -61.86 -24.22
C ILE A 6 -1.02 -60.74 -24.98
N PHE A 7 -1.13 -60.71 -26.31
CA PHE A 7 -0.53 -59.65 -27.12
C PHE A 7 -1.11 -58.28 -26.81
N ASN A 8 -2.44 -58.16 -26.67
CA ASN A 8 -3.09 -56.91 -26.32
C ASN A 8 -2.63 -56.39 -24.94
N ASN A 9 -2.56 -57.26 -23.93
CA ASN A 9 -2.07 -56.89 -22.61
C ASN A 9 -0.60 -56.45 -22.64
N GLY A 10 0.26 -57.13 -23.43
CA GLY A 10 1.65 -56.74 -23.63
C GLY A 10 1.82 -55.37 -24.29
N VAL A 11 1.02 -55.07 -25.32
CA VAL A 11 1.00 -53.75 -25.99
C VAL A 11 0.52 -52.65 -25.05
N LEU A 12 -0.52 -52.92 -24.24
CA LEU A 12 -1.02 -51.97 -23.23
C LEU A 12 0.04 -51.68 -22.16
N GLY A 13 0.74 -52.71 -21.67
CA GLY A 13 1.86 -52.57 -20.74
C GLY A 13 3.01 -51.73 -21.30
N LEU A 14 3.44 -52.02 -22.53
CA LEU A 14 4.49 -51.24 -23.20
C LEU A 14 4.08 -49.78 -23.40
N THR A 15 2.83 -49.54 -23.81
CA THR A 15 2.30 -48.18 -24.01
C THR A 15 2.23 -47.42 -22.69
N ALA A 16 1.81 -48.08 -21.61
CA ALA A 16 1.77 -47.50 -20.27
C ALA A 16 3.18 -47.13 -19.77
N GLN A 17 4.16 -48.02 -19.99
CA GLN A 17 5.55 -47.76 -19.62
C GLN A 17 6.18 -46.64 -20.46
N ASN A 18 5.86 -46.56 -21.75
CA ASN A 18 6.33 -45.47 -22.62
C ASN A 18 5.81 -44.10 -22.13
N ARG A 19 4.55 -44.02 -21.68
CA ARG A 19 4.03 -42.81 -21.03
C ARG A 19 4.81 -42.46 -19.76
N ALA A 20 5.10 -43.45 -18.91
CA ALA A 20 5.87 -43.22 -17.70
C ALA A 20 7.28 -42.69 -17.97
N LEU A 21 7.98 -43.27 -18.96
CA LEU A 21 9.28 -42.76 -19.40
C LEU A 21 9.19 -41.34 -19.97
N GLY A 22 8.13 -41.04 -20.72
CA GLY A 22 7.86 -39.68 -21.22
C GLY A 22 7.67 -38.67 -20.10
N THR A 23 6.88 -39.00 -19.08
CA THR A 23 6.68 -38.14 -17.90
C THR A 23 7.97 -37.93 -17.11
N ILE A 24 8.76 -38.99 -16.88
CA ILE A 24 10.08 -38.87 -16.23
C ILE A 24 11.01 -37.96 -17.04
N SER A 25 11.07 -38.16 -18.36
CA SER A 25 11.89 -37.34 -19.26
C SER A 25 11.48 -35.86 -19.21
N ASN A 26 10.17 -35.57 -19.23
CA ASN A 26 9.65 -34.21 -19.13
C ASN A 26 10.00 -33.56 -17.78
N ASN A 27 9.88 -34.30 -16.68
CA ASN A 27 10.27 -33.82 -15.36
C ASN A 27 11.77 -33.51 -15.27
N ILE A 28 12.62 -34.38 -15.84
CA ILE A 28 14.08 -34.15 -15.85
C ILE A 28 14.42 -32.92 -16.71
N ALA A 29 13.81 -32.80 -17.88
CA ALA A 29 14.04 -31.66 -18.78
C ALA A 29 13.63 -30.32 -18.15
N ASN A 30 12.61 -30.31 -17.29
CA ASN A 30 12.09 -29.11 -16.63
C ASN A 30 12.48 -28.98 -15.14
N ALA A 31 13.43 -29.80 -14.66
CA ALA A 31 13.82 -29.81 -13.24
C ALA A 31 14.38 -28.46 -12.76
N SER A 32 14.96 -27.66 -13.66
CA SER A 32 15.49 -26.32 -13.37
C SER A 32 14.51 -25.18 -13.67
N THR A 33 13.31 -25.48 -14.18
CA THR A 33 12.32 -24.46 -14.55
C THR A 33 11.59 -23.98 -13.29
N SER A 34 11.69 -22.68 -13.00
CA SER A 34 11.01 -22.07 -11.85
C SER A 34 9.49 -22.24 -11.94
N GLY A 35 8.87 -22.62 -10.82
CA GLY A 35 7.42 -22.82 -10.75
C GLY A 35 6.89 -24.06 -11.48
N PHE A 36 7.77 -24.90 -12.07
CA PHE A 36 7.38 -26.17 -12.66
C PHE A 36 6.79 -27.10 -11.59
N LYS A 37 5.75 -27.84 -11.97
CA LYS A 37 5.10 -28.85 -11.16
C LYS A 37 5.33 -30.21 -11.82
N ALA A 38 5.97 -31.11 -11.10
CA ALA A 38 6.30 -32.43 -11.61
C ALA A 38 5.01 -33.21 -11.86
N SER A 39 5.00 -33.97 -12.94
CA SER A 39 3.91 -34.91 -13.23
C SER A 39 4.28 -36.31 -12.76
N GLU A 40 3.30 -37.06 -12.29
CA GLU A 40 3.42 -38.45 -11.89
C GLU A 40 2.56 -39.32 -12.82
N THR A 41 3.10 -40.45 -13.27
CA THR A 41 2.32 -41.44 -14.00
C THR A 41 1.70 -42.43 -13.04
N GLN A 42 0.38 -42.55 -13.07
CA GLN A 42 -0.37 -43.53 -12.30
C GLN A 42 -0.90 -44.63 -13.20
N PHE A 43 -0.83 -45.87 -12.71
CA PHE A 43 -1.29 -47.06 -13.41
C PHE A 43 -2.59 -47.56 -12.78
N SER A 44 -3.54 -47.94 -13.62
CA SER A 44 -4.78 -48.60 -13.20
C SER A 44 -5.02 -49.83 -14.07
N ASP A 45 -5.51 -50.90 -13.45
CA ASP A 45 -5.90 -52.14 -14.13
C ASP A 45 -7.36 -52.05 -14.59
N PHE A 46 -7.66 -52.69 -15.71
CA PHE A 46 -9.03 -52.90 -16.16
C PHE A 46 -9.57 -54.23 -15.60
N VAL A 47 -10.48 -54.13 -14.64
CA VAL A 47 -11.28 -55.28 -14.21
C VAL A 47 -12.56 -55.31 -15.03
N LEU A 48 -12.69 -56.29 -15.93
CA LEU A 48 -13.99 -56.62 -16.52
C LEU A 48 -14.70 -57.57 -15.55
N SER A 49 -15.78 -57.10 -14.92
CA SER A 49 -16.68 -57.98 -14.18
C SER A 49 -17.39 -58.87 -15.17
N ASP A 50 -17.07 -60.17 -15.17
CA ASP A 50 -17.90 -61.17 -15.81
C ASP A 50 -19.24 -61.28 -15.04
N ARG A 51 -20.31 -61.64 -15.76
CA ARG A 51 -21.66 -61.75 -15.17
C ARG A 51 -21.88 -63.11 -14.50
N THR A 52 -20.80 -63.85 -14.25
CA THR A 52 -20.80 -65.28 -13.90
C THR A 52 -19.79 -65.62 -12.80
N GLY A 53 -19.47 -64.70 -11.90
CA GLY A 53 -18.82 -65.00 -10.62
C GLY A 53 -17.42 -65.62 -10.71
N ASN A 54 -16.84 -65.71 -11.91
CA ASN A 54 -15.48 -66.17 -12.13
C ASN A 54 -14.63 -64.93 -12.36
N LYS A 55 -13.83 -64.56 -11.36
CA LYS A 55 -12.89 -63.44 -11.48
C LYS A 55 -11.89 -63.75 -12.58
N ASP A 56 -12.12 -63.18 -13.77
CA ASP A 56 -11.15 -63.19 -14.85
C ASP A 56 -9.89 -62.40 -14.42
N PRO A 57 -8.68 -62.85 -14.79
CA PRO A 57 -7.46 -62.09 -14.57
C PRO A 57 -7.50 -60.78 -15.37
N GLY A 58 -7.12 -59.67 -14.71
CA GLY A 58 -7.20 -58.29 -15.22
C GLY A 58 -6.83 -58.11 -16.69
N ASN A 59 -7.65 -57.34 -17.40
CA ASN A 59 -7.57 -57.12 -18.85
C ASN A 59 -6.81 -55.82 -19.16
N GLY A 60 -5.54 -55.81 -18.76
CA GLY A 60 -4.58 -54.81 -19.22
C GLY A 60 -4.51 -53.53 -18.38
N VAL A 61 -3.46 -52.76 -18.60
CA VAL A 61 -3.11 -51.59 -17.79
C VAL A 61 -3.32 -50.29 -18.57
N ARG A 62 -3.77 -49.25 -17.88
CA ARG A 62 -3.82 -47.89 -18.39
C ARG A 62 -2.97 -46.97 -17.52
N ALA A 63 -2.13 -46.18 -18.17
CA ALA A 63 -1.40 -45.08 -17.54
C ALA A 63 -2.12 -43.75 -17.77
N PHE A 64 -2.19 -42.91 -16.73
CA PHE A 64 -2.63 -41.52 -16.80
C PHE A 64 -1.67 -40.63 -16.01
N GLU A 65 -1.65 -39.35 -16.35
CA GLU A 65 -0.76 -38.35 -15.77
C GLU A 65 -1.49 -37.55 -14.69
N ARG A 66 -0.82 -37.28 -13.58
CA ARG A 66 -1.32 -36.45 -12.47
C ARG A 66 -0.27 -35.43 -12.08
N LEU A 67 -0.65 -34.17 -11.94
CA LEU A 67 0.25 -33.11 -11.51
C LEU A 67 0.48 -33.18 -9.99
N ASP A 68 1.73 -33.10 -9.55
CA ASP A 68 2.08 -32.93 -8.15
C ASP A 68 2.08 -31.44 -7.79
N HIS A 69 1.21 -31.06 -6.86
CA HIS A 69 1.09 -29.68 -6.37
C HIS A 69 1.96 -29.38 -5.15
N SER A 70 2.75 -30.35 -4.66
CA SER A 70 3.63 -30.19 -3.50
C SER A 70 4.55 -28.96 -3.60
N GLY A 71 4.85 -28.36 -2.45
CA GLY A 71 5.72 -27.18 -2.36
C GLY A 71 7.19 -27.56 -2.60
N GLY A 72 7.86 -26.86 -3.52
CA GLY A 72 9.31 -26.97 -3.71
C GLY A 72 10.09 -26.07 -2.76
N THR A 73 11.42 -26.22 -2.76
CA THR A 73 12.33 -25.33 -2.02
C THR A 73 12.32 -23.93 -2.64
N VAL A 74 12.22 -22.89 -1.80
CA VAL A 74 12.33 -21.50 -2.23
C VAL A 74 13.78 -21.07 -2.12
N THR A 75 14.36 -20.65 -3.24
CA THR A 75 15.73 -20.12 -3.30
C THR A 75 15.68 -18.59 -3.36
N ARG A 76 16.52 -17.93 -2.56
CA ARG A 76 16.63 -16.47 -2.58
C ARG A 76 17.33 -16.00 -3.86
N THR A 77 16.80 -14.95 -4.46
CA THR A 77 17.42 -14.21 -5.57
C THR A 77 17.76 -12.79 -5.11
N ASP A 78 18.71 -12.12 -5.76
CA ASP A 78 19.08 -10.73 -5.44
C ASP A 78 18.20 -9.69 -6.16
N ILE A 79 17.18 -10.12 -6.93
CA ILE A 79 16.22 -9.27 -7.62
C ILE A 79 15.04 -8.99 -6.68
N THR A 80 14.77 -7.71 -6.41
CA THR A 80 13.74 -7.27 -5.46
C THR A 80 12.32 -7.50 -5.93
N THR A 81 12.10 -7.58 -7.25
CA THR A 81 10.79 -7.83 -7.86
C THR A 81 10.44 -9.31 -7.96
N ASN A 82 11.40 -10.21 -7.65
CA ASN A 82 11.13 -11.64 -7.65
C ASN A 82 10.35 -12.04 -6.40
N ALA A 83 9.27 -12.78 -6.61
CA ALA A 83 8.39 -13.22 -5.53
C ALA A 83 8.15 -14.73 -5.60
N ALA A 84 8.01 -15.38 -4.44
CA ALA A 84 7.65 -16.78 -4.35
C ALA A 84 6.50 -16.96 -3.36
N ILE A 85 5.49 -17.74 -3.74
CA ILE A 85 4.38 -18.09 -2.84
C ILE A 85 4.81 -19.28 -1.99
N ASN A 86 4.77 -19.13 -0.67
CA ASN A 86 4.89 -20.25 0.25
C ASN A 86 3.48 -20.76 0.61
N GLY A 87 3.19 -22.03 0.32
CA GLY A 87 1.86 -22.63 0.49
C GLY A 87 1.00 -22.65 -0.77
N ASN A 88 -0.33 -22.65 -0.60
CA ASN A 88 -1.27 -22.73 -1.72
C ASN A 88 -1.53 -21.35 -2.32
N GLY A 89 -1.60 -21.26 -3.65
CA GLY A 89 -1.89 -20.02 -4.36
C GLY A 89 -1.15 -19.91 -5.70
N PHE A 90 -1.61 -18.97 -6.51
CA PHE A 90 -1.05 -18.63 -7.81
C PHE A 90 -1.02 -17.11 -7.98
N PHE A 91 -0.07 -16.61 -8.76
CA PHE A 91 -0.10 -15.25 -9.28
C PHE A 91 -1.07 -15.17 -10.46
N ILE A 92 -1.79 -14.06 -10.54
CA ILE A 92 -2.70 -13.77 -11.64
C ILE A 92 -1.95 -12.86 -12.61
N VAL A 93 -1.84 -13.29 -13.87
CA VAL A 93 -1.18 -12.52 -14.93
C VAL A 93 -2.09 -12.37 -16.14
N GLN A 94 -1.99 -11.27 -16.86
CA GLN A 94 -2.80 -10.98 -18.05
C GLN A 94 -1.93 -10.59 -19.23
N ASP A 95 -2.39 -10.94 -20.43
CA ASP A 95 -1.74 -10.50 -21.66
C ASP A 95 -1.94 -9.00 -21.90
N LEU A 96 -0.84 -8.28 -22.08
CA LEU A 96 -0.84 -6.85 -22.36
C LEU A 96 -1.37 -6.55 -23.77
N ALA A 97 -1.22 -7.47 -24.73
CA ALA A 97 -1.69 -7.28 -26.10
C ALA A 97 -3.22 -7.35 -26.22
N ALA A 98 -3.88 -8.13 -25.36
CA ALA A 98 -5.34 -8.14 -25.24
C ALA A 98 -5.91 -6.78 -24.78
N GLN A 99 -5.08 -5.92 -24.17
CA GLN A 99 -5.43 -4.58 -23.70
C GLN A 99 -5.10 -3.44 -24.69
N ALA A 100 -4.64 -3.73 -25.92
CA ALA A 100 -4.23 -2.68 -26.87
C ALA A 100 -5.38 -1.82 -27.47
N GLY A 101 -6.65 -2.08 -27.10
CA GLY A 101 -7.83 -1.37 -27.62
C GLY A 101 -8.67 -0.63 -26.56
N THR A 102 -8.38 -0.81 -25.28
CA THR A 102 -9.11 -0.20 -24.16
C THR A 102 -8.10 0.25 -23.13
N THR A 103 -8.14 1.53 -22.75
CA THR A 103 -7.31 2.15 -21.70
C THR A 103 -6.97 1.16 -20.59
N ALA A 104 -5.68 0.98 -20.32
CA ALA A 104 -5.06 -0.04 -19.46
C ALA A 104 -5.44 0.07 -17.96
N THR A 105 -6.73 0.08 -17.65
CA THR A 105 -7.25 0.46 -16.32
C THR A 105 -8.02 -0.64 -15.62
N THR A 106 -8.31 -1.78 -16.26
CA THR A 106 -9.03 -2.89 -15.65
C THR A 106 -8.62 -4.24 -16.21
N ALA A 107 -8.70 -5.27 -15.38
CA ALA A 107 -8.60 -6.66 -15.81
C ALA A 107 -9.73 -6.95 -16.78
N GLN A 108 -9.40 -7.20 -18.04
CA GLN A 108 -10.40 -7.63 -19.01
C GLN A 108 -10.89 -9.02 -18.59
N THR A 109 -12.18 -9.17 -18.32
CA THR A 109 -12.79 -10.41 -17.81
C THR A 109 -13.16 -11.40 -18.91
N SER A 110 -12.60 -11.25 -20.11
CA SER A 110 -12.66 -12.33 -21.09
C SER A 110 -11.81 -13.46 -20.53
N ASP A 111 -12.42 -14.63 -20.27
CA ASP A 111 -11.76 -15.83 -19.72
C ASP A 111 -10.43 -16.16 -20.43
N ASP A 112 -10.29 -15.78 -21.70
CA ASP A 112 -9.11 -16.00 -22.54
C ASP A 112 -7.90 -15.11 -22.26
N SER A 113 -8.00 -14.16 -21.32
CA SER A 113 -6.93 -13.18 -21.09
C SER A 113 -6.26 -13.28 -19.71
N VAL A 114 -6.86 -14.02 -18.76
CA VAL A 114 -6.34 -14.18 -17.40
C VAL A 114 -5.69 -15.55 -17.24
N PHE A 115 -4.44 -15.56 -16.80
CA PHE A 115 -3.64 -16.76 -16.61
C PHE A 115 -3.15 -16.86 -15.17
N LEU A 116 -2.94 -18.10 -14.71
CA LEU A 116 -2.39 -18.40 -13.40
C LEU A 116 -0.96 -18.91 -13.55
N THR A 117 -0.04 -18.36 -12.76
CA THR A 117 1.36 -18.81 -12.75
C THR A 117 1.89 -18.96 -11.34
N ARG A 118 2.85 -19.87 -11.17
CA ARG A 118 3.62 -20.04 -9.94
C ARG A 118 5.04 -19.47 -10.05
N SER A 119 5.48 -19.14 -11.27
CA SER A 119 6.73 -18.43 -11.50
C SER A 119 6.54 -16.96 -11.14
N GLY A 120 7.45 -16.44 -10.31
CA GLY A 120 7.43 -15.03 -9.89
C GLY A 120 8.68 -14.27 -10.35
N ASP A 121 9.10 -14.53 -11.58
CA ASP A 121 10.17 -13.84 -12.31
C ASP A 121 9.66 -12.52 -12.90
N PHE A 122 9.27 -11.57 -12.06
CA PHE A 122 8.72 -10.31 -12.52
C PHE A 122 9.80 -9.25 -12.71
N SER A 123 9.77 -8.56 -13.85
CA SER A 123 10.64 -7.43 -14.18
C SER A 123 9.81 -6.23 -14.66
N PRO A 124 10.20 -4.98 -14.36
CA PRO A 124 9.49 -3.82 -14.86
C PRO A 124 9.68 -3.65 -16.37
N ASP A 125 8.60 -3.35 -17.10
CA ASP A 125 8.63 -2.97 -18.51
C ASP A 125 8.95 -1.47 -18.70
N LYS A 126 8.90 -0.97 -19.95
CA LYS A 126 9.18 0.45 -20.26
C LYS A 126 8.18 1.41 -19.60
N GLU A 127 6.98 0.93 -19.33
CA GLU A 127 5.91 1.65 -18.67
C GLU A 127 5.91 1.45 -17.14
N GLY A 128 6.89 0.71 -16.60
CA GLY A 128 7.04 0.43 -15.18
C GLY A 128 6.12 -0.68 -14.65
N ARG A 129 5.39 -1.38 -15.51
CA ARG A 129 4.51 -2.51 -15.15
C ARG A 129 5.34 -3.76 -14.93
N LEU A 130 4.98 -4.54 -13.91
CA LEU A 130 5.64 -5.82 -13.62
C LEU A 130 5.18 -6.88 -14.63
N VAL A 131 6.10 -7.36 -15.46
CA VAL A 131 5.87 -8.42 -16.45
C VAL A 131 6.71 -9.66 -16.15
N ASN A 132 6.18 -10.85 -16.43
CA ASN A 132 6.94 -12.10 -16.32
C ASN A 132 7.75 -12.39 -17.59
N GLY A 133 8.59 -13.43 -17.59
CA GLY A 133 9.37 -13.85 -18.76
C GLY A 133 8.55 -14.25 -20.00
N ALA A 134 7.24 -14.47 -19.86
CA ALA A 134 6.31 -14.72 -20.96
C ALA A 134 5.65 -13.44 -21.51
N GLY A 135 6.04 -12.25 -21.02
CA GLY A 135 5.50 -10.95 -21.46
C GLY A 135 4.11 -10.63 -20.92
N LYS A 136 3.64 -11.34 -19.88
CA LYS A 136 2.34 -11.11 -19.25
C LYS A 136 2.49 -10.25 -18.00
N ALA A 137 1.59 -9.27 -17.82
CA ALA A 137 1.63 -8.36 -16.69
C ALA A 137 1.03 -8.99 -15.43
N LEU A 138 1.66 -8.73 -14.28
CA LEU A 138 1.15 -9.09 -12.96
C LEU A 138 -0.05 -8.22 -12.60
N MET A 139 -1.13 -8.86 -12.19
CA MET A 139 -2.36 -8.18 -11.80
C MET A 139 -2.44 -8.04 -10.28
N GLY A 140 -2.90 -6.89 -9.82
CA GLY A 140 -3.10 -6.60 -8.40
C GLY A 140 -4.20 -5.58 -8.16
N PHE A 141 -4.52 -5.33 -6.90
CA PHE A 141 -5.49 -4.30 -6.53
C PHE A 141 -4.77 -2.97 -6.36
N LYS A 142 -5.35 -1.90 -6.93
CA LYS A 142 -4.83 -0.55 -6.74
C LYS A 142 -5.11 -0.11 -5.30
N LEU A 143 -4.10 0.46 -4.65
CA LEU A 143 -4.27 1.12 -3.36
C LEU A 143 -4.93 2.49 -3.57
N ASP A 144 -5.89 2.83 -2.73
CA ASP A 144 -6.38 4.20 -2.67
C ASP A 144 -5.29 5.09 -2.01
N PRO A 145 -4.76 6.10 -2.72
CA PRO A 145 -3.68 6.94 -2.20
C PRO A 145 -4.06 7.75 -0.95
N ALA A 146 -5.35 8.01 -0.71
CA ALA A 146 -5.79 8.83 0.44
C ALA A 146 -5.99 8.00 1.73
N SER A 147 -6.41 6.75 1.60
CA SER A 147 -6.66 5.89 2.76
C SER A 147 -5.52 4.90 3.04
N GLY A 148 -4.61 4.70 2.08
CA GLY A 148 -3.60 3.65 2.15
C GLY A 148 -4.21 2.25 2.23
N THR A 149 -5.51 2.11 1.96
CA THR A 149 -6.24 0.84 1.99
C THR A 149 -6.50 0.34 0.58
N GLY A 150 -6.32 -0.96 0.39
CA GLY A 150 -6.64 -1.65 -0.86
C GLY A 150 -8.08 -2.12 -0.82
N SER A 151 -8.88 -1.77 -1.83
CA SER A 151 -10.16 -2.45 -2.03
C SER A 151 -9.88 -3.82 -2.64
N PHE A 152 -9.87 -4.86 -1.81
CA PHE A 152 -9.79 -6.24 -2.25
C PHE A 152 -11.16 -6.65 -2.81
N GLY A 153 -11.40 -6.29 -4.07
CA GLY A 153 -12.67 -6.51 -4.76
C GLY A 153 -12.69 -7.76 -5.63
N SER A 154 -13.60 -7.75 -6.61
CA SER A 154 -13.71 -8.80 -7.64
C SER A 154 -12.49 -8.80 -8.57
N LEU A 155 -12.23 -9.92 -9.24
CA LEU A 155 -11.18 -10.07 -10.26
C LEU A 155 -11.24 -8.97 -11.35
N SER A 156 -12.43 -8.44 -11.65
CA SER A 156 -12.65 -7.34 -12.61
C SER A 156 -12.06 -5.99 -12.18
N SER A 157 -11.80 -5.81 -10.89
CA SER A 157 -11.22 -4.58 -10.33
C SER A 157 -9.69 -4.61 -10.26
N MET A 158 -9.07 -5.74 -10.64
CA MET A 158 -7.62 -5.84 -10.69
C MET A 158 -7.06 -4.99 -11.83
N THR A 159 -5.87 -4.44 -11.62
CA THR A 159 -5.15 -3.63 -12.60
C THR A 159 -3.70 -4.11 -12.68
N PRO A 160 -3.00 -3.89 -13.81
CA PRO A 160 -1.58 -4.22 -13.89
C PRO A 160 -0.80 -3.48 -12.80
N VAL A 161 0.01 -4.21 -12.04
CA VAL A 161 0.86 -3.63 -11.01
C VAL A 161 1.95 -2.82 -11.70
N SER A 162 1.95 -1.50 -11.46
CA SER A 162 2.99 -0.61 -11.95
C SER A 162 3.76 0.03 -10.80
N LEU A 163 5.08 0.08 -10.97
CA LEU A 163 6.01 0.81 -10.11
C LEU A 163 6.18 2.27 -10.58
N SER A 164 5.64 2.64 -11.75
CA SER A 164 5.65 4.02 -12.24
C SER A 164 4.73 4.90 -11.39
N GLY A 165 5.24 6.03 -10.91
CA GLY A 165 4.42 7.00 -10.17
C GLY A 165 4.27 6.70 -8.68
N LEU A 166 5.16 5.89 -8.10
CA LEU A 166 5.44 5.91 -6.66
C LEU A 166 6.07 7.27 -6.30
N GLN A 167 5.27 8.33 -6.35
CA GLN A 167 5.64 9.62 -5.79
C GLN A 167 5.25 9.61 -4.32
N ASP A 168 6.11 10.18 -3.47
CA ASP A 168 5.75 10.44 -2.08
C ASP A 168 4.50 11.31 -2.06
N TYR A 169 3.38 10.72 -1.66
CA TYR A 169 2.16 11.47 -1.38
C TYR A 169 2.39 12.20 -0.05
N ARG A 170 2.64 13.51 -0.14
CA ARG A 170 2.64 14.39 1.03
C ARG A 170 1.23 14.87 1.28
N GLU A 171 0.73 14.65 2.48
CA GLU A 171 -0.56 15.18 2.91
C GLU A 171 -0.37 16.51 3.63
N ALA A 172 -1.30 17.45 3.36
CA ALA A 172 -1.30 18.73 4.04
C ALA A 172 -1.55 18.54 5.54
N SER A 173 -0.86 19.33 6.38
CA SER A 173 -1.04 19.27 7.83
C SER A 173 -2.42 19.81 8.23
N THR A 174 -3.25 18.99 8.88
CA THR A 174 -4.62 19.34 9.32
C THR A 174 -4.74 19.57 10.82
N GLN A 175 -3.83 19.02 11.62
CA GLN A 175 -3.82 19.17 13.07
C GLN A 175 -2.40 19.45 13.56
N ALA A 176 -2.29 20.26 14.61
CA ALA A 176 -1.07 20.46 15.36
C ALA A 176 -1.40 20.38 16.86
N SER A 177 -0.45 19.93 17.67
CA SER A 177 -0.57 19.98 19.13
C SER A 177 0.63 20.70 19.69
N LEU A 178 0.40 21.66 20.60
CA LEU A 178 1.47 22.48 21.15
C LEU A 178 1.43 22.48 22.67
N ASN A 179 2.47 21.87 23.26
CA ASN A 179 2.73 21.96 24.69
C ASN A 179 3.76 23.08 24.94
N LEU A 180 3.33 24.14 25.61
CA LEU A 180 4.17 25.31 25.87
C LEU A 180 4.03 25.77 27.32
N ASN A 181 5.10 26.38 27.84
CA ASN A 181 5.10 27.04 29.14
C ASN A 181 5.40 28.52 28.93
N LEU A 182 4.48 29.40 29.34
CA LEU A 182 4.64 30.85 29.18
C LEU A 182 5.26 31.46 30.45
N PRO A 183 6.23 32.38 30.31
CA PRO A 183 6.91 32.99 31.44
C PRO A 183 5.95 33.84 32.28
N TYR A 184 5.75 33.48 33.54
CA TYR A 184 4.85 34.20 34.44
C TYR A 184 5.38 35.62 34.78
N ASP A 185 6.69 35.81 34.81
CA ASP A 185 7.38 37.06 35.17
C ASP A 185 7.35 38.14 34.08
N GLN A 186 6.89 37.81 32.87
CA GLN A 186 6.71 38.80 31.82
C GLN A 186 5.72 39.90 32.29
N ALA A 187 6.09 41.17 32.13
CA ALA A 187 5.21 42.28 32.49
C ALA A 187 4.00 42.37 31.52
N PRO A 188 2.78 42.60 32.02
CA PRO A 188 1.62 42.84 31.15
C PRO A 188 1.83 44.10 30.30
N VAL A 189 1.44 44.04 29.03
CA VAL A 189 1.55 45.16 28.09
C VAL A 189 0.14 45.61 27.66
N ALA A 190 -0.16 46.88 27.88
CA ALA A 190 -1.44 47.51 27.55
C ALA A 190 -1.33 48.53 26.39
N GLY A 191 -0.51 48.22 25.38
CA GLY A 191 -0.13 49.16 24.33
C GLY A 191 0.33 48.48 23.04
N GLU A 192 1.27 49.11 22.33
CA GLU A 192 1.75 48.66 21.02
C GLU A 192 2.30 47.22 21.08
N ILE A 193 1.85 46.38 20.14
CA ILE A 193 2.33 45.02 19.98
C ILE A 193 3.65 45.07 19.22
N THR A 194 4.69 44.46 19.77
CA THR A 194 6.01 44.38 19.14
C THR A 194 6.54 42.95 19.16
N THR A 195 7.53 42.64 18.33
CA THR A 195 8.20 41.33 18.39
C THR A 195 9.00 41.12 19.68
N ALA A 196 9.39 42.20 20.37
CA ALA A 196 10.15 42.16 21.62
C ALA A 196 9.28 41.90 22.85
N ASN A 197 8.01 42.32 22.83
CA ASN A 197 7.08 42.12 23.94
C ASN A 197 6.19 40.88 23.78
N THR A 198 6.49 40.02 22.79
CA THR A 198 5.74 38.79 22.53
C THR A 198 6.64 37.55 22.52
N THR A 199 6.16 36.49 23.14
CA THR A 199 6.83 35.18 23.09
C THR A 199 6.45 34.49 21.78
N GLY A 200 7.44 34.08 20.98
CA GLY A 200 7.22 33.46 19.67
C GLY A 200 7.41 31.95 19.66
N VAL A 201 6.50 31.24 18.99
CA VAL A 201 6.60 29.80 18.71
C VAL A 201 6.41 29.58 17.22
N VAL A 202 7.17 28.67 16.63
CA VAL A 202 7.06 28.29 15.22
C VAL A 202 6.56 26.87 15.12
N LEU A 203 5.54 26.66 14.30
CA LEU A 203 4.97 25.37 13.96
C LEU A 203 5.33 25.05 12.51
N ASN A 204 6.01 23.92 12.30
CA ASN A 204 6.30 23.44 10.95
C ASN A 204 5.03 22.75 10.40
N MET A 205 4.72 23.02 9.13
CA MET A 205 3.53 22.52 8.46
C MET A 205 3.84 22.20 6.99
N VAL A 206 3.02 21.36 6.39
CA VAL A 206 3.14 20.98 4.97
C VAL A 206 1.92 21.46 4.20
N ASP A 207 2.19 22.02 3.02
CA ASP A 207 1.18 22.49 2.07
C ASP A 207 0.51 21.31 1.31
N LYS A 208 -0.67 21.52 0.71
CA LYS A 208 -1.34 20.58 -0.20
C LYS A 208 -0.48 20.17 -1.40
N ASN A 209 0.48 21.00 -1.78
CA ASN A 209 1.43 20.72 -2.86
C ASN A 209 2.68 19.98 -2.35
N GLY A 210 2.76 19.66 -1.05
CA GLY A 210 3.91 19.00 -0.42
C GLY A 210 5.09 19.91 -0.10
N ALA A 211 4.95 21.22 -0.27
CA ALA A 211 5.97 22.18 0.13
C ALA A 211 5.98 22.38 1.65
N ASP A 212 7.18 22.46 2.23
CA ASP A 212 7.33 22.79 3.65
C ASP A 212 6.97 24.26 3.91
N GLY A 213 6.39 24.52 5.06
CA GLY A 213 6.05 25.85 5.55
C GLY A 213 6.18 25.93 7.06
N ALA A 214 6.17 27.14 7.58
CA ALA A 214 6.25 27.41 9.00
C ALA A 214 5.28 28.51 9.39
N MET A 215 4.40 28.25 10.34
CA MET A 215 3.51 29.25 10.90
C MET A 215 4.08 29.78 12.22
N ALA A 216 4.16 31.10 12.35
CA ALA A 216 4.59 31.74 13.58
C ALA A 216 3.39 32.14 14.44
N LEU A 217 3.39 31.70 15.70
CA LEU A 217 2.46 32.11 16.73
C LEU A 217 3.15 33.06 17.70
N ARG A 218 2.42 34.08 18.14
CA ARG A 218 2.91 35.08 19.10
C ARG A 218 1.96 35.19 20.28
N PHE A 219 2.53 35.18 21.48
CA PHE A 219 1.79 35.28 22.74
C PHE A 219 2.14 36.59 23.44
N LEU A 220 1.13 37.42 23.71
CA LEU A 220 1.24 38.69 24.41
C LEU A 220 0.55 38.60 25.75
N LYS A 221 1.22 38.93 26.85
CA LYS A 221 0.57 39.04 28.15
C LYS A 221 -0.17 40.38 28.24
N THR A 222 -1.49 40.34 28.29
CA THR A 222 -2.35 41.54 28.28
C THR A 222 -2.75 41.99 29.69
N GLY A 223 -2.71 41.08 30.66
CA GLY A 223 -3.17 41.36 32.01
C GLY A 223 -2.64 40.36 33.04
N GLN A 224 -2.58 40.84 34.27
CA GLN A 224 -2.34 40.04 35.46
C GLN A 224 -3.17 40.60 36.61
N ALA A 225 -4.05 39.78 37.18
CA ALA A 225 -4.88 40.17 38.31
C ALA A 225 -4.15 39.89 39.64
N GLU A 226 -4.60 40.56 40.71
CA GLU A 226 -4.01 40.44 42.06
C GLU A 226 -4.12 39.01 42.65
N ASP A 227 -5.09 38.23 42.17
CA ASP A 227 -5.27 36.81 42.51
C ASP A 227 -4.20 35.89 41.89
N GLY A 228 -3.33 36.44 41.03
CA GLY A 228 -2.29 35.73 40.31
C GLY A 228 -2.73 35.14 38.98
N THR A 229 -3.96 35.40 38.53
CA THR A 229 -4.46 35.01 37.21
C THR A 229 -3.78 35.84 36.12
N SER A 230 -3.34 35.19 35.04
CA SER A 230 -2.72 35.87 33.89
C SER A 230 -3.53 35.69 32.62
N THR A 231 -3.64 36.75 31.82
CA THR A 231 -4.35 36.75 30.54
C THR A 231 -3.36 36.95 29.41
N TRP A 232 -3.43 36.07 28.42
CA TRP A 232 -2.55 36.05 27.26
C TRP A 232 -3.36 36.13 25.99
N GLN A 233 -3.02 37.04 25.10
CA GLN A 233 -3.60 37.11 23.78
C GLN A 233 -2.69 36.38 22.79
N VAL A 234 -3.30 35.52 21.97
CA VAL A 234 -2.60 34.71 20.96
C VAL A 234 -2.83 35.34 19.60
N PHE A 235 -1.76 35.46 18.83
CA PHE A 235 -1.77 35.99 17.48
C PHE A 235 -1.19 34.99 16.48
N ASN A 236 -1.81 34.91 15.31
CA ASN A 236 -1.16 34.38 14.12
C ASN A 236 -0.28 35.49 13.54
N ALA A 237 1.04 35.31 13.62
CA ALA A 237 2.02 36.26 13.14
C ALA A 237 2.36 36.10 11.64
N GLY A 238 1.75 35.11 10.98
CA GLY A 238 1.93 34.83 9.56
C GLY A 238 2.52 33.45 9.30
N VAL A 239 2.41 33.03 8.05
CA VAL A 239 2.97 31.78 7.53
C VAL A 239 4.11 32.12 6.60
N VAL A 240 5.18 31.35 6.67
CA VAL A 240 6.35 31.45 5.80
C VAL A 240 6.42 30.18 4.97
N GLY A 241 6.50 30.32 3.65
CA GLY A 241 6.71 29.19 2.74
C GLY A 241 8.14 28.68 2.77
N ALA A 242 8.41 27.58 2.08
CA ALA A 242 9.76 27.00 1.94
C ALA A 242 10.80 28.00 1.37
N ASP A 243 10.35 29.00 0.61
CA ASP A 243 11.19 30.05 0.03
C ASP A 243 11.52 31.19 1.02
N GLY A 244 11.09 31.07 2.29
CA GLY A 244 11.31 32.08 3.32
C GLY A 244 10.43 33.32 3.16
N LYS A 245 9.49 33.34 2.21
CA LYS A 245 8.59 34.48 1.99
C LYS A 245 7.28 34.28 2.75
N PRO A 246 6.65 35.39 3.20
CA PRO A 246 5.33 35.32 3.81
C PRO A 246 4.30 34.83 2.79
N VAL A 247 3.46 33.88 3.21
CA VAL A 247 2.36 33.31 2.43
C VAL A 247 1.05 33.64 3.18
N GLY A 248 0.04 34.13 2.45
CA GLY A 248 -1.24 34.49 3.04
C GLY A 248 -1.19 35.81 3.84
N ASN A 249 -1.95 35.87 4.93
CA ASN A 249 -2.10 37.10 5.73
C ASN A 249 -1.19 37.06 6.97
N GLY A 250 -0.39 38.11 7.14
CA GLY A 250 0.51 38.29 8.29
C GLY A 250 1.98 38.21 7.90
N ASN A 251 2.80 39.07 8.49
CA ASN A 251 4.25 39.05 8.38
C ASN A 251 4.84 38.95 9.78
N VAL A 252 5.69 37.95 10.00
CA VAL A 252 6.30 37.65 11.31
C VAL A 252 7.09 38.85 11.86
N ASN A 253 7.56 39.74 10.98
CA ASN A 253 8.31 40.93 11.33
C ASN A 253 7.44 42.20 11.47
N ASP A 254 6.16 42.15 11.10
CA ASP A 254 5.24 43.29 11.16
C ASP A 254 4.03 43.00 12.07
N PRO A 255 4.09 43.40 13.35
CA PRO A 255 3.01 43.19 14.33
C PRO A 255 1.65 43.77 13.92
N THR A 256 1.62 44.77 13.04
CA THR A 256 0.36 45.39 12.60
C THR A 256 -0.49 44.47 11.72
N THR A 257 0.15 43.45 11.15
CA THR A 257 -0.48 42.47 10.26
C THR A 257 -0.96 41.22 10.98
N TRP A 258 -0.68 41.10 12.28
CA TRP A 258 -0.97 39.91 13.06
C TRP A 258 -2.47 39.79 13.38
N LYS A 259 -3.02 38.60 13.18
CA LYS A 259 -4.44 38.34 13.45
C LYS A 259 -4.61 37.71 14.82
N SER A 260 -5.41 38.32 15.69
CA SER A 260 -5.77 37.75 17.00
C SER A 260 -6.55 36.45 16.81
N LEU A 261 -6.06 35.36 17.40
CA LEU A 261 -6.70 34.05 17.47
C LEU A 261 -7.56 33.90 18.73
N GLY A 262 -7.33 34.73 19.74
CA GLY A 262 -8.16 34.85 20.94
C GLY A 262 -7.33 35.00 22.21
N THR A 263 -7.98 34.83 23.36
CA THR A 263 -7.38 35.05 24.68
C THR A 263 -7.36 33.76 25.49
N LEU A 264 -6.21 33.44 26.09
CA LEU A 264 -5.98 32.35 27.03
C LEU A 264 -5.88 32.92 28.45
N ASN A 265 -6.57 32.28 29.38
CA ASN A 265 -6.55 32.65 30.79
C ASN A 265 -5.92 31.52 31.60
N PHE A 266 -4.93 31.84 32.42
CA PHE A 266 -4.27 30.89 33.32
C PHE A 266 -4.51 31.29 34.76
N ALA A 267 -4.91 30.33 35.60
CA ALA A 267 -4.93 30.52 37.05
C ALA A 267 -3.50 30.58 37.62
N ARG A 268 -3.39 31.02 38.88
CA ARG A 268 -2.11 31.14 39.60
C ARG A 268 -1.29 29.84 39.67
N ASN A 269 -1.95 28.68 39.63
CA ASN A 269 -1.33 27.35 39.60
C ASN A 269 -0.84 26.93 38.20
N GLY A 270 -0.94 27.81 37.19
CA GLY A 270 -0.55 27.52 35.81
C GLY A 270 -1.57 26.72 35.01
N THR A 271 -2.73 26.37 35.58
CA THR A 271 -3.78 25.66 34.82
C THR A 271 -4.52 26.63 33.91
N LEU A 272 -4.75 26.22 32.66
CA LEU A 272 -5.57 26.95 31.71
C LEU A 272 -7.04 26.89 32.14
N THR A 273 -7.63 28.05 32.45
CA THR A 273 -8.98 28.19 32.98
C THR A 273 -9.98 28.80 32.00
N GLY A 274 -9.52 29.27 30.84
CA GLY A 274 -10.37 29.78 29.76
C GLY A 274 -9.61 30.03 28.47
N GLY A 275 -10.31 29.92 27.33
CA GLY A 275 -9.77 30.05 25.99
C GLY A 275 -10.87 30.13 24.91
N PRO A 276 -10.52 30.37 23.62
CA PRO A 276 -11.51 30.62 22.57
C PRO A 276 -12.50 29.48 22.27
N THR A 277 -12.30 28.25 22.77
CA THR A 277 -13.36 27.23 22.92
C THR A 277 -12.84 26.03 23.70
N GLY A 278 -13.50 25.67 24.81
CA GLY A 278 -13.41 24.37 25.48
C GLY A 278 -12.04 23.99 26.05
N SER A 279 -11.96 22.89 26.80
CA SER A 279 -10.70 22.27 27.22
C SER A 279 -10.66 20.87 26.57
N PRO A 280 -9.68 20.53 25.71
CA PRO A 280 -8.55 21.35 25.24
C PRO A 280 -8.98 22.57 24.40
N VAL A 281 -8.12 23.60 24.34
CA VAL A 281 -8.42 24.85 23.64
C VAL A 281 -8.09 24.68 22.16
N THR A 282 -9.13 24.45 21.36
CA THR A 282 -8.96 24.37 19.91
C THR A 282 -8.84 25.78 19.32
N LEU A 283 -7.70 26.10 18.72
CA LEU A 283 -7.51 27.30 17.91
C LEU A 283 -7.58 26.93 16.43
N THR A 284 -8.55 27.51 15.72
CA THR A 284 -8.65 27.35 14.27
C THR A 284 -7.66 28.28 13.58
N LEU A 285 -6.58 27.71 13.07
CA LEU A 285 -5.57 28.40 12.30
C LEU A 285 -6.03 28.43 10.84
N ASN A 286 -6.21 29.62 10.30
CA ASN A 286 -6.42 29.80 8.87
C ASN A 286 -5.13 30.38 8.28
N PRO A 287 -4.15 29.53 7.90
CA PRO A 287 -2.86 29.95 7.38
C PRO A 287 -3.00 30.77 6.07
N GLY A 288 -4.08 30.56 5.32
CA GLY A 288 -4.27 31.18 4.00
C GLY A 288 -3.32 30.61 2.94
N GLY A 289 -3.56 30.97 1.68
CA GLY A 289 -2.82 30.39 0.55
C GLY A 289 -3.24 28.94 0.27
N ASP A 290 -2.26 28.10 -0.07
CA ASP A 290 -2.47 26.69 -0.41
C ASP A 290 -2.55 25.76 0.83
N PHE A 291 -2.15 26.25 2.01
CA PHE A 291 -2.17 25.51 3.27
C PHE A 291 -3.61 25.24 3.76
N SER A 292 -3.85 24.03 4.26
CA SER A 292 -5.15 23.66 4.83
C SER A 292 -5.40 24.32 6.17
N GLN A 293 -6.68 24.50 6.53
CA GLN A 293 -7.06 24.92 7.88
C GLN A 293 -6.52 23.90 8.89
N THR A 294 -5.78 24.38 9.88
CA THR A 294 -5.18 23.55 10.92
C THR A 294 -5.85 23.85 12.24
N THR A 295 -6.31 22.82 12.95
CA THR A 295 -6.74 22.98 14.34
C THR A 295 -5.56 22.74 15.26
N LEU A 296 -5.30 23.68 16.18
CA LEU A 296 -4.33 23.53 17.24
C LEU A 296 -5.04 23.11 18.52
N ASP A 297 -4.69 21.94 19.06
CA ASP A 297 -5.15 21.44 20.37
C ASP A 297 -4.06 21.51 21.46
#